data_AF-A0A661JLX8-F1
#
_entry.id   AF-A0A661JLX8-F1
#
_cell.length_a   1.000
_cell.length_b   1.000
_cell.length_c   1.000
_cell.angle_alpha   90.00
_cell.angle_beta   90.00
_cell.angle_gamma   90.00
#
_symmetry.space_group_name_H-M   'P 1'
#
loop_
_entity.id
_entity.type
_entity.pdbx_description
1 polymer ?
#
loop_
_entity_poly.entity_id
_entity_poly.type
_entity_poly.pdbx_seq_one_letter_code
_entity_poly.pdbx_strand_id
1 'polypeptide(L)'
;MDTIFTVRNEDLERLSPQEAVDFFRELLWAEAGRIGVGISKIHISSWINVPDGGIDALVEENISTTKSDLIKAGYTGYQIKTGISFTPWQDARVRGELFGRKHPSKENLKRSIRDCLDRKGTYVLVCFKQDLTPEQHKQAVETLKYYLRQCGYQNPKVEVWSQSHLRGFLKVFPSLALKINQREDLRFQTHKSWSREAEMRREFITGQPQKEFITDMQDALRKNNDAIHIRVWGEPGIGKTRLVLEATRVEDLQPIVIYCDTASKFRYSDLMNEILKDDNQFTMILVIDECDPDSRSYIWNKLKYRGPRIKLVTIYNDYDATSGDVNYLKTPPLEKEHVSEIIQGYGIPNDQADRWAEFCGGSPRVAHVFGQNLKSNPEDLLKPPDTINVWERYIVGGDDPNSDQVRQRRLVLQHVALFKRFGFGRPFISEVRAIADKVEQADPQITWARFQEIIRDLRSRKILQGEYTLYITPKALHIKLWSDWWNTYGEGVEFEEFVKGLPDSLRH
;
A
#
# COMPACT_ATOMS: atom_id res chain seq x y z
N MET A 1 15.66 -5.91 -23.31
CA MET A 1 14.23 -5.52 -23.45
C MET A 1 13.85 -4.77 -22.20
N ASP A 2 13.14 -3.66 -22.37
CA ASP A 2 12.62 -2.89 -21.24
C ASP A 2 11.42 -3.62 -20.63
N THR A 3 11.36 -3.62 -19.30
CA THR A 3 10.28 -4.15 -18.48
C THR A 3 9.63 -3.02 -17.67
N ILE A 4 8.57 -3.31 -16.93
CA ILE A 4 7.95 -2.34 -16.02
C ILE A 4 8.90 -1.85 -14.90
N PHE A 5 10.00 -2.56 -14.65
CA PHE A 5 11.01 -2.25 -13.64
C PHE A 5 12.30 -1.68 -14.22
N THR A 6 12.32 -1.39 -15.52
CA THR A 6 13.52 -0.80 -16.13
C THR A 6 13.69 0.61 -15.61
N VAL A 7 14.77 0.82 -14.87
CA VAL A 7 15.24 2.12 -14.41
C VAL A 7 16.33 2.58 -15.36
N ARG A 8 16.22 3.81 -15.85
CA ARG A 8 17.20 4.45 -16.73
C ARG A 8 17.99 5.51 -15.96
N ASN A 9 19.05 6.03 -16.58
CA ASN A 9 19.89 7.04 -15.93
C ASN A 9 19.08 8.34 -15.73
N GLU A 10 18.22 8.70 -16.69
CA GLU A 10 17.37 9.89 -16.65
C GLU A 10 16.36 9.87 -15.49
N ASP A 11 15.97 8.67 -15.03
CA ASP A 11 15.07 8.50 -13.88
C ASP A 11 15.79 8.91 -12.58
N LEU A 12 17.06 8.54 -12.43
CA LEU A 12 17.90 8.94 -11.28
C LEU A 12 18.28 10.43 -11.32
N GLU A 13 18.54 10.98 -12.51
CA GLU A 13 18.92 12.40 -12.68
C GLU A 13 17.81 13.37 -12.29
N ARG A 14 16.56 12.94 -12.41
CA ARG A 14 15.37 13.75 -12.14
C ARG A 14 15.21 14.07 -10.66
N LEU A 15 15.73 13.21 -9.78
CA LEU A 15 15.62 13.39 -8.35
C LEU A 15 16.27 14.72 -7.93
N SER A 16 15.51 15.52 -7.19
CA SER A 16 16.07 16.64 -6.43
C SER A 16 17.04 16.13 -5.36
N PRO A 17 17.89 16.99 -4.78
CA PRO A 17 18.79 16.58 -3.71
C PRO A 17 18.09 15.87 -2.55
N GLN A 18 16.91 16.35 -2.14
CA GLN A 18 16.12 15.73 -1.07
C GLN A 18 15.52 14.39 -1.47
N GLU A 19 14.95 14.31 -2.66
CA GLU A 19 14.37 13.05 -3.13
C GLU A 19 15.43 11.97 -3.30
N ALA A 20 16.66 12.31 -3.69
CA ALA A 20 17.76 11.35 -3.79
C ALA A 20 18.20 10.81 -2.42
N VAL A 21 18.29 11.67 -1.40
CA VAL A 21 18.60 11.25 -0.02
C VAL A 21 17.49 10.36 0.53
N ASP A 22 16.23 10.78 0.39
CA ASP A 22 15.08 10.01 0.86
C ASP A 22 14.92 8.68 0.10
N PHE A 23 15.22 8.66 -1.20
CA PHE A 23 15.21 7.42 -1.98
C PHE A 23 16.33 6.47 -1.57
N PHE A 24 17.55 6.99 -1.37
CA PHE A 24 18.67 6.17 -0.91
C PHE A 24 18.40 5.60 0.49
N ARG A 25 17.72 6.38 1.35
CA ARG A 25 17.23 5.93 2.66
C ARG A 25 16.31 4.71 2.53
N GLU A 26 15.29 4.79 1.69
CA GLU A 26 14.39 3.66 1.45
C GLU A 26 15.12 2.44 0.87
N LEU A 27 16.11 2.65 0.00
CA LEU A 27 16.95 1.57 -0.54
C LEU A 27 17.79 0.88 0.55
N LEU A 28 18.38 1.63 1.48
CA LEU A 28 19.11 1.06 2.62
C LEU A 28 18.18 0.28 3.56
N TRP A 29 16.98 0.78 3.84
CA TRP A 29 16.01 0.06 4.68
C TRP A 29 15.52 -1.23 4.03
N ALA A 30 15.22 -1.19 2.73
CA ALA A 30 14.83 -2.37 1.95
C ALA A 30 15.92 -3.46 2.01
N GLU A 31 17.18 -3.08 1.83
CA GLU A 31 18.31 -4.00 1.91
C GLU A 31 18.54 -4.52 3.32
N ALA A 32 18.45 -3.66 4.34
CA ALA A 32 18.61 -4.08 5.73
C ALA A 32 17.56 -5.11 6.13
N GLY A 33 16.29 -4.91 5.76
CA GLY A 33 15.24 -5.91 5.94
C GLY A 33 15.56 -7.23 5.21
N ARG A 34 16.09 -7.15 3.98
CA ARG A 34 16.48 -8.32 3.18
C ARG A 34 17.61 -9.14 3.82
N ILE A 35 18.60 -8.47 4.42
CA ILE A 35 19.79 -9.13 4.99
C ILE A 35 19.74 -9.30 6.51
N GLY A 36 18.63 -8.94 7.15
CA GLY A 36 18.44 -9.07 8.60
C GLY A 36 19.24 -8.07 9.44
N VAL A 37 19.59 -6.90 8.90
CA VAL A 37 20.17 -5.79 9.66
C VAL A 37 19.03 -4.99 10.30
N GLY A 38 19.11 -4.76 11.60
CA GLY A 38 18.12 -3.95 12.31
C GLY A 38 18.11 -2.50 11.82
N ILE A 39 16.92 -1.94 11.60
CA ILE A 39 16.72 -0.54 11.16
C ILE A 39 17.39 0.45 12.11
N SER A 40 17.41 0.16 13.42
CA SER A 40 18.06 0.99 14.44
C SER A 40 19.56 1.19 14.23
N LYS A 41 20.20 0.38 13.37
CA LYS A 41 21.60 0.55 12.97
C LYS A 41 21.80 1.48 11.78
N ILE A 42 20.71 1.90 11.13
CA ILE A 42 20.70 2.82 10.00
C ILE A 42 20.37 4.21 10.54
N HIS A 43 21.33 5.14 10.46
CA HIS A 43 21.09 6.54 10.81
C HIS A 43 21.27 7.41 9.58
N ILE A 44 20.32 8.29 9.30
CA ILE A 44 20.32 9.10 8.09
C ILE A 44 19.99 10.51 8.50
N SER A 45 20.83 11.47 8.12
CA SER A 45 20.55 12.87 8.42
C SER A 45 19.33 13.30 7.61
N SER A 46 18.34 13.88 8.31
CA SER A 46 17.11 14.39 7.70
C SER A 46 17.26 15.84 7.21
N TRP A 47 18.42 16.46 7.40
CA TRP A 47 18.67 17.88 7.16
C TRP A 47 19.75 18.12 6.11
N ILE A 48 19.38 18.40 4.86
CA ILE A 48 20.34 18.70 3.77
C ILE A 48 21.05 20.06 3.99
N ASN A 49 20.44 20.96 4.76
CA ASN A 49 20.90 22.34 4.94
C ASN A 49 21.77 22.55 6.19
N VAL A 50 21.97 21.52 7.02
CA VAL A 50 22.97 21.58 8.09
C VAL A 50 24.32 21.24 7.45
N PRO A 51 25.43 21.93 7.79
CA PRO A 51 26.75 21.53 7.33
C PRO A 51 27.13 20.19 7.95
N ASP A 52 26.56 19.12 7.42
CA ASP A 52 26.85 17.75 7.79
C ASP A 52 28.32 17.51 7.47
N GLY A 53 29.02 16.89 8.40
CA GLY A 53 30.44 16.57 8.33
C GLY A 53 30.81 15.58 7.22
N GLY A 54 30.06 15.54 6.12
CA GLY A 54 30.36 14.86 4.87
C GLY A 54 29.71 13.50 4.69
N ILE A 55 28.85 13.03 5.61
CA ILE A 55 28.13 11.76 5.50
C ILE A 55 26.64 12.04 5.65
N ASP A 56 25.84 11.58 4.70
CA ASP A 56 24.38 11.76 4.65
C ASP A 56 23.63 10.54 5.23
N ALA A 57 24.23 9.35 5.17
CA ALA A 57 23.70 8.13 5.76
C ALA A 57 24.81 7.26 6.35
N LEU A 58 24.53 6.55 7.44
CA LEU A 58 25.48 5.64 8.07
C LEU A 58 24.81 4.34 8.53
N VAL A 59 25.60 3.28 8.52
CA VAL A 59 25.25 1.97 9.07
C VAL A 59 26.31 1.63 10.12
N GLU A 60 25.93 1.53 11.40
CA GLU A 60 26.92 1.50 12.48
C GLU A 60 27.71 0.19 12.57
N GLU A 61 27.05 -0.95 12.37
CA GLU A 61 27.72 -2.23 12.51
C GLU A 61 26.90 -3.36 11.87
N ASN A 62 27.20 -3.65 10.61
CA ASN A 62 26.65 -4.82 9.94
C ASN A 62 27.48 -6.07 10.28
N ILE A 63 26.88 -6.97 11.05
CA ILE A 63 27.42 -8.29 11.42
C ILE A 63 26.64 -9.42 10.72
N SER A 64 25.77 -9.07 9.76
CA SER A 64 25.00 -10.07 9.02
C SER A 64 25.95 -11.00 8.25
N THR A 65 25.64 -12.30 8.30
CA THR A 65 26.33 -13.32 7.51
C THR A 65 25.85 -13.33 6.06
N THR A 66 24.73 -12.65 5.77
CA THR A 66 24.18 -12.51 4.42
C THR A 66 24.96 -11.44 3.68
N LYS A 67 25.51 -11.80 2.52
CA LYS A 67 26.27 -10.87 1.69
C LYS A 67 25.35 -9.79 1.11
N SER A 68 25.83 -8.56 1.18
CA SER A 68 25.23 -7.38 0.56
C SER A 68 26.31 -6.55 -0.11
N ASP A 69 26.04 -6.14 -1.35
CA ASP A 69 26.89 -5.19 -2.06
C ASP A 69 26.53 -3.74 -1.68
N LEU A 70 25.34 -3.50 -1.15
CA LEU A 70 24.87 -2.17 -0.73
C LEU A 70 25.23 -1.89 0.74
N ILE A 71 25.13 -2.85 1.66
CA ILE A 71 25.46 -2.66 3.08
C ILE A 71 26.71 -3.48 3.41
N LYS A 72 27.85 -2.80 3.57
CA LYS A 72 29.15 -3.45 3.82
C LYS A 72 29.23 -3.97 5.25
N ALA A 73 30.08 -4.97 5.48
CA ALA A 73 30.37 -5.47 6.81
C ALA A 73 31.05 -4.39 7.68
N GLY A 74 30.63 -4.29 8.95
CA GLY A 74 31.09 -3.27 9.89
C GLY A 74 30.42 -1.91 9.69
N TYR A 75 31.13 -0.84 10.06
CA TYR A 75 30.65 0.55 9.94
C TYR A 75 30.73 1.02 8.48
N THR A 76 29.67 1.62 7.95
CA THR A 76 29.65 2.19 6.58
C THR A 76 29.07 3.59 6.60
N GLY A 77 29.76 4.55 5.97
CA GLY A 77 29.32 5.92 5.81
C GLY A 77 29.11 6.26 4.34
N TYR A 78 27.92 6.75 4.00
CA TYR A 78 27.52 7.12 2.65
C TYR A 78 27.46 8.64 2.52
N GLN A 79 28.20 9.17 1.55
CA GLN A 79 28.09 10.55 1.11
C GLN A 79 27.35 10.58 -0.23
N ILE A 80 26.21 11.26 -0.28
CA ILE A 80 25.34 11.37 -1.45
C ILE A 80 25.67 12.66 -2.22
N LYS A 81 25.88 12.53 -3.53
CA LYS A 81 26.14 13.63 -4.46
C LYS A 81 25.14 13.62 -5.60
N THR A 82 24.42 14.73 -5.68
CA THR A 82 23.31 14.95 -6.62
C THR A 82 23.62 16.09 -7.61
N GLY A 83 24.82 16.67 -7.55
CA GLY A 83 25.26 17.71 -8.47
C GLY A 83 25.82 17.12 -9.76
N ILE A 84 25.32 17.57 -10.91
CA ILE A 84 25.87 17.24 -12.25
C ILE A 84 27.31 17.78 -12.38
N SER A 85 27.62 18.90 -11.71
CA SER A 85 28.94 19.51 -11.72
C SER A 85 29.96 18.82 -10.81
N PHE A 86 29.53 17.87 -9.98
CA PHE A 86 30.42 17.09 -9.13
C PHE A 86 30.94 15.88 -9.88
N THR A 87 32.15 16.01 -10.43
CA THR A 87 32.85 14.97 -11.18
C THR A 87 33.92 14.33 -10.29
N PRO A 88 33.68 13.14 -9.69
CA PRO A 88 34.54 12.57 -8.66
C PRO A 88 35.91 12.11 -9.16
N TRP A 89 36.15 12.09 -10.47
CA TRP A 89 37.47 11.79 -11.06
C TRP A 89 38.39 13.02 -11.17
N GLN A 90 37.89 14.23 -10.86
CA GLN A 90 38.71 15.44 -10.86
C GLN A 90 39.29 15.71 -9.47
N ASP A 91 40.62 15.79 -9.39
CA ASP A 91 41.37 16.04 -8.14
C ASP A 91 40.82 17.22 -7.32
N ALA A 92 40.64 18.39 -7.96
CA ALA A 92 40.15 19.59 -7.31
C ALA A 92 38.74 19.42 -6.70
N ARG A 93 37.88 18.61 -7.32
CA ARG A 93 36.52 18.34 -6.83
C ARG A 93 36.55 17.46 -5.60
N VAL A 94 37.35 16.40 -5.62
CA VAL A 94 37.53 15.50 -4.48
C VAL A 94 38.17 16.24 -3.30
N ARG A 95 39.23 17.01 -3.55
CA ARG A 95 39.90 17.82 -2.52
C ARG A 95 38.95 18.82 -1.88
N GLY A 96 38.22 19.58 -2.72
CA GLY A 96 37.22 20.55 -2.25
C GLY A 96 36.10 19.89 -1.45
N GLU A 97 35.71 18.68 -1.83
CA GLU A 97 34.70 17.92 -1.12
C GLU A 97 35.18 17.42 0.25
N LEU A 98 36.41 16.90 0.34
CA LEU A 98 36.95 16.35 1.59
C LEU A 98 37.41 17.42 2.59
N PHE A 99 37.93 18.55 2.11
CA PHE A 99 38.63 19.56 2.94
C PHE A 99 38.11 20.99 2.77
N GLY A 100 37.17 21.23 1.85
CA GLY A 100 36.76 22.58 1.47
C GLY A 100 37.93 23.37 0.87
N ARG A 101 38.15 24.59 1.36
CA ARG A 101 39.29 25.45 0.95
C ARG A 101 40.57 25.17 1.73
N LYS A 102 40.55 24.26 2.70
CA LYS A 102 41.69 23.99 3.59
C LYS A 102 42.70 23.04 2.91
N HIS A 103 43.91 22.98 3.46
CA HIS A 103 44.92 22.03 2.99
C HIS A 103 44.58 20.61 3.49
N PRO A 104 44.94 19.55 2.73
CA PRO A 104 44.71 18.17 3.15
C PRO A 104 45.43 17.85 4.46
N SER A 105 44.67 17.54 5.51
CA SER A 105 45.17 17.04 6.79
C SER A 105 44.04 16.36 7.55
N LYS A 106 44.37 15.50 8.53
CA LYS A 106 43.36 14.79 9.33
C LYS A 106 42.42 15.73 10.08
N GLU A 107 42.93 16.85 10.57
CA GLU A 107 42.13 17.85 11.31
C GLU A 107 41.16 18.62 10.42
N ASN A 108 41.53 18.79 9.13
CA ASN A 108 40.73 19.50 8.15
C ASN A 108 39.75 18.60 7.39
N LEU A 109 39.90 17.28 7.49
CA LEU A 109 38.96 16.32 6.92
C LEU A 109 37.58 16.52 7.56
N LYS A 110 36.53 16.53 6.73
CA LYS A 110 35.16 16.65 7.26
C LYS A 110 34.89 15.62 8.35
N ARG A 111 34.31 16.09 9.46
CA ARG A 111 34.24 15.36 10.73
C ARG A 111 33.61 13.96 10.61
N SER A 112 32.46 13.83 9.95
CA SER A 112 31.77 12.54 9.83
C SER A 112 32.58 11.55 9.00
N ILE A 113 33.25 11.99 7.93
CA ILE A 113 34.16 11.16 7.14
C ILE A 113 35.32 10.67 8.01
N ARG A 114 35.93 11.57 8.80
CA ARG A 114 36.99 11.22 9.75
C ARG A 114 36.50 10.20 10.79
N ASP A 115 35.34 10.43 11.39
CA ASP A 115 34.77 9.56 12.42
C ASP A 115 34.48 8.15 11.85
N CYS A 116 33.98 8.05 10.61
CA CYS A 116 33.79 6.78 9.90
C CYS A 116 35.11 6.01 9.73
N LEU A 117 36.17 6.69 9.29
CA LEU A 117 37.48 6.07 9.04
C LEU A 117 38.23 5.73 10.32
N ASP A 118 38.11 6.54 11.37
CA ASP A 118 38.66 6.27 12.70
C ASP A 118 38.05 4.99 13.31
N ARG A 119 36.80 4.67 12.97
CA ARG A 119 36.13 3.40 13.30
C ARG A 119 36.46 2.24 12.35
N LYS A 120 37.45 2.40 11.46
CA LYS A 120 37.83 1.42 10.42
C LYS A 120 36.66 1.04 9.48
N GLY A 121 35.70 1.96 9.33
CA GLY A 121 34.53 1.81 8.47
C GLY A 121 34.86 1.97 6.99
N THR A 122 33.84 1.73 6.16
CA THR A 122 33.89 1.91 4.71
C THR A 122 33.24 3.24 4.34
N TYR A 123 33.97 4.11 3.67
CA TYR A 123 33.46 5.36 3.13
C TYR A 123 32.97 5.17 1.69
N VAL A 124 31.71 5.49 1.41
CA VAL A 124 31.07 5.28 0.11
C VAL A 124 30.60 6.62 -0.44
N LEU A 125 31.10 7.01 -1.61
CA LEU A 125 30.67 8.19 -2.34
C LEU A 125 29.63 7.80 -3.39
N VAL A 126 28.37 8.20 -3.20
CA VAL A 126 27.23 7.83 -4.04
C VAL A 126 26.87 8.98 -4.98
N CYS A 127 27.04 8.79 -6.28
CA CYS A 127 26.78 9.80 -7.30
C CYS A 127 25.50 9.47 -8.08
N PHE A 128 24.43 10.23 -7.81
CA PHE A 128 23.11 10.02 -8.43
C PHE A 128 23.02 10.53 -9.87
N LYS A 129 23.90 11.46 -10.27
CA LYS A 129 23.87 12.12 -11.59
C LYS A 129 25.15 11.92 -12.41
N GLN A 130 25.92 10.88 -12.08
CA GLN A 130 27.15 10.54 -12.78
C GLN A 130 27.11 9.07 -13.18
N ASP A 131 27.29 8.78 -14.47
CA ASP A 131 27.58 7.44 -14.95
C ASP A 131 29.06 7.37 -15.36
N LEU A 132 29.85 6.67 -14.55
CA LEU A 132 31.31 6.69 -14.63
C LEU A 132 31.81 5.63 -15.60
N THR A 133 32.76 5.99 -16.46
CA THR A 133 33.55 5.00 -17.20
C THR A 133 34.46 4.20 -16.25
N PRO A 134 34.96 3.02 -16.64
CA PRO A 134 35.88 2.24 -15.79
C PRO A 134 37.11 3.03 -15.35
N GLU A 135 37.67 3.86 -16.25
CA GLU A 135 38.83 4.71 -15.95
C GLU A 135 38.46 5.85 -14.99
N GLN A 136 37.32 6.53 -15.18
CA GLN A 136 36.85 7.57 -14.25
C GLN A 136 36.57 7.01 -12.86
N HIS A 137 35.95 5.84 -12.78
CA HIS A 137 35.71 5.16 -11.50
C HIS A 137 37.04 4.83 -10.79
N LYS A 138 38.01 4.26 -11.50
CA LYS A 138 39.34 3.98 -10.97
C LYS A 138 40.02 5.25 -10.47
N GLN A 139 40.01 6.31 -11.26
CA GLN A 139 40.59 7.60 -10.89
C GLN A 139 39.92 8.20 -9.64
N ALA A 140 38.60 8.15 -9.55
CA ALA A 140 37.86 8.65 -8.38
C ALA A 140 38.25 7.91 -7.09
N VAL A 141 38.30 6.58 -7.13
CA VAL A 141 38.69 5.74 -5.99
C VAL A 141 40.13 6.02 -5.57
N GLU A 142 41.07 6.06 -6.53
CA GLU A 142 42.49 6.30 -6.21
C GLU A 142 42.74 7.71 -5.70
N THR A 143 42.03 8.72 -6.21
CA THR A 143 42.11 10.11 -5.73
C THR A 143 41.62 10.22 -4.28
N LEU A 144 40.50 9.58 -3.94
CA LEU A 144 40.00 9.52 -2.57
C LEU A 144 41.01 8.83 -1.65
N LYS A 145 41.52 7.66 -2.04
CA LYS A 145 42.53 6.92 -1.25
C LYS A 145 43.81 7.74 -1.07
N TYR A 146 44.27 8.45 -2.10
CA TYR A 146 45.43 9.32 -2.03
C TYR A 146 45.27 10.37 -0.93
N TYR A 147 44.18 11.14 -0.93
CA TYR A 147 43.93 12.17 0.08
C TYR A 147 43.70 11.61 1.49
N LEU A 148 43.04 10.46 1.62
CA LEU A 148 42.85 9.83 2.92
C LEU A 148 44.17 9.27 3.49
N ARG A 149 45.09 8.78 2.63
CA ARG A 149 46.45 8.42 3.06
C ARG A 149 47.24 9.63 3.56
N GLN A 150 47.09 10.80 2.92
CA GLN A 150 47.67 12.05 3.42
C GLN A 150 47.14 12.44 4.82
N CYS A 151 45.95 11.95 5.20
CA CYS A 151 45.38 12.12 6.53
C CYS A 151 45.85 11.06 7.56
N GLY A 152 46.77 10.17 7.18
CA GLY A 152 47.31 9.12 8.05
C GLY A 152 46.57 7.78 8.00
N TYR A 153 45.56 7.62 7.14
CA TYR A 153 44.87 6.33 6.96
C TYR A 153 45.65 5.45 5.98
N GLN A 154 46.33 4.40 6.47
CA GLN A 154 47.20 3.54 5.65
C GLN A 154 46.42 2.74 4.58
N ASN A 155 45.30 2.13 4.98
CA ASN A 155 44.45 1.32 4.11
C ASN A 155 42.97 1.75 4.22
N PRO A 156 42.61 2.95 3.72
CA PRO A 156 41.24 3.44 3.82
C PRO A 156 40.33 2.62 2.91
N LYS A 157 39.20 2.14 3.46
CA LYS A 157 38.16 1.44 2.72
C LYS A 157 37.27 2.47 2.04
N VAL A 158 37.31 2.52 0.71
CA VAL A 158 36.59 3.52 -0.09
C VAL A 158 35.91 2.85 -1.28
N GLU A 159 34.65 3.23 -1.53
CA GLU A 159 33.93 2.91 -2.77
C GLU A 159 33.32 4.18 -3.40
N VAL A 160 33.14 4.15 -4.72
CA VAL A 160 32.45 5.21 -5.47
C VAL A 160 31.36 4.56 -6.30
N TRP A 161 30.11 4.94 -6.06
CA TRP A 161 28.97 4.39 -6.78
C TRP A 161 28.42 5.41 -7.76
N SER A 162 28.23 4.94 -8.98
CA SER A 162 27.59 5.66 -10.08
C SER A 162 26.14 5.22 -10.28
N GLN A 163 25.44 5.83 -11.24
CA GLN A 163 24.10 5.41 -11.65
C GLN A 163 24.03 3.93 -12.03
N SER A 164 25.05 3.40 -12.71
CA SER A 164 25.14 1.97 -13.04
C SER A 164 25.08 1.06 -11.80
N HIS A 165 25.71 1.46 -10.68
CA HIS A 165 25.65 0.71 -9.43
C HIS A 165 24.26 0.79 -8.80
N LEU A 166 23.69 2.00 -8.72
CA LEU A 166 22.34 2.23 -8.17
C LEU A 166 21.28 1.42 -8.93
N ARG A 167 21.33 1.44 -10.26
CA ARG A 167 20.46 0.62 -11.12
C ARG A 167 20.64 -0.87 -10.87
N GLY A 168 21.88 -1.31 -10.60
CA GLY A 168 22.18 -2.67 -10.19
C GLY A 168 21.45 -3.07 -8.90
N PHE A 169 21.55 -2.25 -7.86
CA PHE A 169 20.88 -2.49 -6.58
C PHE A 169 19.35 -2.52 -6.71
N LEU A 170 18.78 -1.67 -7.57
CA LEU A 170 17.33 -1.60 -7.77
C LEU A 170 16.71 -2.82 -8.44
N LYS A 171 17.50 -3.67 -9.11
CA LYS A 171 17.01 -4.93 -9.70
C LYS A 171 16.40 -5.88 -8.67
N VAL A 172 16.73 -5.72 -7.39
CA VAL A 172 16.24 -6.54 -6.28
C VAL A 172 14.91 -6.00 -5.71
N PHE A 173 14.59 -4.72 -5.94
CA PHE A 173 13.49 -4.02 -5.27
C PHE A 173 12.47 -3.45 -6.28
N PRO A 174 11.54 -4.28 -6.78
CA PRO A 174 10.47 -3.87 -7.69
C PRO A 174 9.73 -2.59 -7.31
N SER A 175 9.38 -2.43 -6.03
CA SER A 175 8.61 -1.26 -5.56
C SER A 175 9.40 0.05 -5.74
N LEU A 176 10.69 0.04 -5.39
CA LEU A 176 11.57 1.18 -5.59
C LEU A 176 11.84 1.45 -7.08
N ALA A 177 11.92 0.40 -7.90
CA ALA A 177 12.02 0.54 -9.35
C ALA A 177 10.78 1.21 -9.96
N LEU A 178 9.57 0.85 -9.52
CA LEU A 178 8.33 1.50 -9.93
C LEU A 178 8.27 2.97 -9.50
N LYS A 179 8.72 3.26 -8.26
CA LYS A 179 8.77 4.62 -7.73
C LYS A 179 9.69 5.52 -8.57
N ILE A 180 10.89 5.06 -8.87
CA ILE A 180 11.88 5.92 -9.53
C ILE A 180 11.56 6.16 -11.02
N ASN A 181 10.95 5.16 -11.68
CA ASN A 181 10.57 5.29 -13.08
C ASN A 181 9.16 5.90 -13.29
N GLN A 182 8.55 6.41 -12.22
CA GLN A 182 7.25 7.11 -12.21
C GLN A 182 6.07 6.25 -12.68
N ARG A 183 6.11 4.95 -12.39
CA ARG A 183 5.04 3.99 -12.73
C ARG A 183 4.26 3.53 -11.51
N GLU A 184 4.51 4.13 -10.34
CA GLU A 184 3.88 3.78 -9.07
C GLU A 184 2.40 4.16 -8.95
N ASP A 185 1.85 5.02 -9.82
CA ASP A 185 0.45 5.43 -9.75
C ASP A 185 -0.42 4.73 -10.83
N LEU A 186 0.14 3.75 -11.56
CA LEU A 186 -0.54 3.04 -12.65
C LEU A 186 -1.34 1.83 -12.13
N ARG A 187 -1.12 0.64 -12.71
CA ARG A 187 -1.81 -0.61 -12.34
C ARG A 187 -1.33 -1.17 -11.01
N PHE A 188 -0.09 -0.87 -10.63
CA PHE A 188 0.58 -1.39 -9.43
C PHE A 188 1.13 -0.24 -8.63
N GLN A 189 0.73 -0.18 -7.36
CA GLN A 189 1.01 0.96 -6.52
C GLN A 189 2.12 0.67 -5.51
N THR A 190 3.01 1.63 -5.31
CA THR A 190 3.88 1.59 -4.13
C THR A 190 3.05 1.92 -2.89
N HIS A 191 3.57 1.62 -1.69
CA HIS A 191 2.91 2.01 -0.44
C HIS A 191 2.57 3.50 -0.41
N LYS A 192 3.51 4.35 -0.85
CA LYS A 192 3.33 5.81 -0.88
C LYS A 192 2.20 6.23 -1.84
N SER A 193 2.13 5.66 -3.04
CA SER A 193 1.00 5.89 -3.96
C SER A 193 -0.32 5.50 -3.32
N TRP A 194 -0.39 4.26 -2.83
CA TRP A 194 -1.60 3.70 -2.22
C TRP A 194 -2.10 4.55 -1.04
N SER A 195 -1.18 5.07 -0.20
CA SER A 195 -1.53 5.95 0.92
C SER A 195 -2.17 7.29 0.52
N ARG A 196 -2.02 7.72 -0.75
CA ARG A 196 -2.59 8.98 -1.26
C ARG A 196 -4.03 8.84 -1.73
N GLU A 197 -4.56 7.63 -1.83
CA GLU A 197 -5.97 7.42 -2.18
C GLU A 197 -6.90 8.12 -1.19
N ALA A 198 -8.06 8.59 -1.67
CA ALA A 198 -8.96 9.44 -0.87
C ALA A 198 -9.45 8.77 0.43
N GLU A 199 -9.73 7.45 0.40
CA GLU A 199 -10.14 6.69 1.60
C GLU A 199 -8.96 6.41 2.54
N MET A 200 -7.73 6.36 2.02
CA MET A 200 -6.49 6.08 2.76
C MET A 200 -5.87 7.34 3.39
N ARG A 201 -6.32 8.54 3.01
CA ARG A 201 -5.87 9.81 3.61
C ARG A 201 -6.61 10.22 4.87
N ARG A 202 -7.71 9.55 5.19
CA ARG A 202 -8.46 9.82 6.44
C ARG A 202 -7.59 9.50 7.65
N GLU A 203 -7.84 10.19 8.76
CA GLU A 203 -7.16 9.91 10.03
C GLU A 203 -7.35 8.43 10.41
N PHE A 204 -6.29 7.81 10.93
CA PHE A 204 -6.32 6.41 11.34
C PHE A 204 -6.56 6.31 12.84
N ILE A 205 -7.79 5.94 13.20
CA ILE A 205 -8.17 5.65 14.58
C ILE A 205 -8.04 4.14 14.83
N THR A 206 -7.43 3.76 15.96
CA THR A 206 -7.05 2.38 16.24
C THR A 206 -7.10 2.05 17.74
N GLY A 207 -7.70 0.92 18.08
CA GLY A 207 -7.70 0.36 19.43
C GLY A 207 -6.65 -0.73 19.63
N GLN A 208 -6.69 -1.37 20.80
CA GLN A 208 -5.77 -2.46 21.13
C GLN A 208 -5.87 -3.64 20.14
N PRO A 209 -7.07 -4.11 19.73
CA PRO A 209 -7.19 -5.21 18.76
C PRO A 209 -6.57 -4.90 17.39
N GLN A 210 -6.67 -3.64 16.92
CA GLN A 210 -6.08 -3.22 15.65
C GLN A 210 -4.55 -3.12 15.74
N LYS A 211 -4.01 -2.70 16.90
CA LYS A 211 -2.56 -2.71 17.16
C LYS A 211 -2.01 -4.14 17.18
N GLU A 212 -2.71 -5.06 17.82
CA GLU A 212 -2.35 -6.50 17.81
C GLU A 212 -2.35 -7.07 16.40
N PHE A 213 -3.40 -6.81 15.60
CA PHE A 213 -3.44 -7.19 14.18
C PHE A 213 -2.21 -6.65 13.40
N ILE A 214 -1.86 -5.39 13.62
CA ILE A 214 -0.70 -4.76 12.99
C ILE A 214 0.60 -5.48 13.39
N THR A 215 0.79 -5.74 14.68
CA THR A 215 1.95 -6.46 15.20
C THR A 215 2.03 -7.88 14.63
N ASP A 216 0.93 -8.63 14.66
CA ASP A 216 0.87 -10.01 14.14
C ASP A 216 1.21 -10.06 12.64
N MET A 217 0.70 -9.09 11.87
CA MET A 217 1.02 -8.98 10.45
C MET A 217 2.50 -8.64 10.23
N GLN A 218 3.04 -7.68 10.98
CA GLN A 218 4.44 -7.29 10.86
C GLN A 218 5.37 -8.45 11.22
N ASP A 219 5.08 -9.17 12.31
CA ASP A 219 5.86 -10.32 12.74
C ASP A 219 5.81 -11.45 11.71
N ALA A 220 4.63 -11.71 11.14
CA ALA A 220 4.50 -12.64 10.02
C ALA A 220 5.31 -12.17 8.80
N LEU A 221 5.21 -10.90 8.41
CA LEU A 221 5.94 -10.33 7.27
C LEU A 221 7.45 -10.24 7.50
N ARG A 222 7.97 -10.33 8.72
CA ARG A 222 9.41 -10.32 9.01
C ARG A 222 10.04 -11.71 9.03
N LYS A 223 9.24 -12.79 9.01
CA LYS A 223 9.75 -14.15 8.84
C LYS A 223 10.41 -14.29 7.45
N ASN A 224 11.56 -14.96 7.40
CA ASN A 224 12.41 -15.10 6.22
C ASN A 224 12.87 -16.56 5.98
N ASN A 225 12.13 -17.53 6.52
CA ASN A 225 12.41 -18.96 6.35
C ASN A 225 11.78 -19.52 5.06
N ASP A 226 10.50 -19.24 4.85
CA ASP A 226 9.70 -19.80 3.77
C ASP A 226 8.88 -18.70 3.06
N ALA A 227 8.25 -19.06 1.94
CA ALA A 227 7.28 -18.18 1.31
C ALA A 227 6.09 -17.95 2.25
N ILE A 228 5.60 -16.71 2.31
CA ILE A 228 4.56 -16.32 3.27
C ILE A 228 3.30 -15.92 2.52
N HIS A 229 2.17 -16.47 2.95
CA HIS A 229 0.86 -16.01 2.54
C HIS A 229 0.02 -15.61 3.75
N ILE A 230 -0.32 -14.34 3.83
CA ILE A 230 -1.24 -13.77 4.81
C ILE A 230 -2.60 -13.54 4.13
N ARG A 231 -3.66 -14.14 4.68
CA ARG A 231 -5.04 -13.96 4.24
C ARG A 231 -5.78 -13.07 5.21
N VAL A 232 -6.02 -11.82 4.82
CA VAL A 232 -6.80 -10.85 5.59
C VAL A 232 -8.27 -10.97 5.21
N TRP A 233 -9.13 -11.15 6.21
CA TRP A 233 -10.57 -11.27 5.98
C TRP A 233 -11.41 -10.55 7.04
N GLY A 234 -12.68 -10.31 6.74
CA GLY A 234 -13.58 -9.58 7.63
C GLY A 234 -14.66 -8.81 6.87
N GLU A 235 -15.63 -8.28 7.59
CA GLU A 235 -16.83 -7.71 6.99
C GLU A 235 -16.55 -6.53 6.03
N PRO A 236 -17.40 -6.30 5.02
CA PRO A 236 -17.33 -5.11 4.17
C PRO A 236 -17.34 -3.81 4.97
N GLY A 237 -16.34 -2.95 4.74
CA GLY A 237 -16.25 -1.64 5.39
C GLY A 237 -15.66 -1.65 6.81
N ILE A 238 -15.11 -2.78 7.27
CA ILE A 238 -14.48 -2.89 8.61
C ILE A 238 -13.04 -2.33 8.68
N GLY A 239 -12.46 -1.93 7.54
CA GLY A 239 -11.12 -1.32 7.49
C GLY A 239 -9.97 -2.24 7.08
N LYS A 240 -10.25 -3.42 6.49
CA LYS A 240 -9.23 -4.40 6.05
C LYS A 240 -8.07 -3.77 5.27
N THR A 241 -8.37 -3.14 4.14
CA THR A 241 -7.41 -2.46 3.26
C THR A 241 -6.60 -1.42 4.03
N ARG A 242 -7.26 -0.64 4.90
CA ARG A 242 -6.57 0.38 5.70
C ARG A 242 -5.62 -0.22 6.74
N LEU A 243 -6.01 -1.31 7.42
CA LEU A 243 -5.13 -1.97 8.38
C LEU A 243 -3.89 -2.57 7.71
N VAL A 244 -4.03 -3.15 6.52
CA VAL A 244 -2.86 -3.65 5.77
C VAL A 244 -1.91 -2.51 5.39
N LEU A 245 -2.46 -1.36 4.97
CA LEU A 245 -1.68 -0.17 4.66
C LEU A 245 -0.88 0.29 5.89
N GLU A 246 -1.52 0.43 7.04
CA GLU A 246 -0.85 0.90 8.27
C GLU A 246 0.14 -0.14 8.81
N ALA A 247 -0.19 -1.43 8.75
CA ALA A 247 0.71 -2.50 9.18
C ALA A 247 2.03 -2.51 8.39
N THR A 248 1.96 -2.15 7.11
CA THR A 248 3.11 -2.13 6.19
C THR A 248 3.80 -0.78 6.07
N ARG A 249 3.41 0.23 6.88
CA ARG A 249 3.96 1.60 6.84
C ARG A 249 5.34 1.75 7.48
N VAL A 250 5.74 0.79 8.31
CA VAL A 250 7.05 0.78 8.99
C VAL A 250 8.21 0.74 8.00
N GLU A 251 9.31 1.39 8.37
CA GLU A 251 10.44 1.72 7.48
C GLU A 251 11.09 0.51 6.80
N ASP A 252 11.07 -0.67 7.42
CA ASP A 252 11.61 -1.92 6.84
C ASP A 252 10.68 -2.59 5.82
N LEU A 253 9.37 -2.41 5.95
CA LEU A 253 8.39 -3.08 5.08
C LEU A 253 7.92 -2.17 3.96
N GLN A 254 7.71 -0.89 4.25
CA GLN A 254 7.16 0.10 3.32
C GLN A 254 7.87 0.14 1.96
N PRO A 255 9.23 0.14 1.88
CA PRO A 255 9.96 0.25 0.61
C PRO A 255 9.78 -0.95 -0.33
N ILE A 256 9.27 -2.07 0.16
CA ILE A 256 9.14 -3.32 -0.61
C ILE A 256 7.68 -3.68 -0.91
N VAL A 257 6.72 -2.84 -0.55
CA VAL A 257 5.28 -3.07 -0.81
C VAL A 257 4.90 -2.70 -2.24
N ILE A 258 4.18 -3.60 -2.90
CA ILE A 258 3.42 -3.34 -4.13
C ILE A 258 1.96 -3.71 -3.87
N TYR A 259 1.06 -2.76 -4.05
CA TYR A 259 -0.39 -2.91 -3.92
C TYR A 259 -1.07 -3.05 -5.29
N CYS A 260 -2.08 -3.92 -5.36
CA CYS A 260 -2.96 -4.14 -6.49
C CYS A 260 -4.40 -4.22 -5.98
N ASP A 261 -5.30 -3.39 -6.50
CA ASP A 261 -6.68 -3.24 -6.02
C ASP A 261 -7.62 -4.38 -6.42
N THR A 262 -7.27 -5.16 -7.45
CA THR A 262 -8.01 -6.39 -7.79
C THR A 262 -7.09 -7.53 -8.22
N ALA A 263 -7.53 -8.77 -8.00
CA ALA A 263 -6.75 -9.94 -8.41
C ALA A 263 -6.69 -10.12 -9.93
N SER A 264 -7.72 -9.73 -10.71
CA SER A 264 -7.64 -9.83 -12.18
C SER A 264 -6.57 -8.91 -12.76
N LYS A 265 -6.35 -7.74 -12.16
CA LYS A 265 -5.25 -6.85 -12.52
C LYS A 265 -3.89 -7.44 -12.18
N PHE A 266 -3.76 -8.34 -11.21
CA PHE A 266 -2.49 -9.03 -11.05
C PHE A 266 -2.34 -10.19 -12.05
N ARG A 267 -3.42 -10.93 -12.31
CA ARG A 267 -3.42 -12.11 -13.17
C ARG A 267 -2.94 -11.78 -14.59
N TYR A 268 -2.01 -12.59 -15.10
CA TYR A 268 -1.43 -12.44 -16.46
C TYR A 268 -0.78 -11.06 -16.73
N SER A 269 -0.46 -10.30 -15.69
CA SER A 269 0.19 -9.01 -15.83
C SER A 269 1.69 -9.14 -16.09
N ASP A 270 2.30 -8.05 -16.60
CA ASP A 270 3.75 -7.95 -16.71
C ASP A 270 4.44 -8.16 -15.37
N LEU A 271 3.88 -7.62 -14.28
CA LEU A 271 4.39 -7.83 -12.92
C LEU A 271 4.46 -9.32 -12.58
N MET A 272 3.37 -10.05 -12.81
CA MET A 272 3.32 -11.49 -12.58
C MET A 272 4.33 -12.23 -13.45
N ASN A 273 4.46 -11.87 -14.73
CA ASN A 273 5.41 -12.49 -15.65
C ASN A 273 6.86 -12.27 -15.19
N GLU A 274 7.22 -11.05 -14.77
CA GLU A 274 8.54 -10.75 -14.23
C GLU A 274 8.84 -11.51 -12.93
N ILE A 275 7.86 -11.62 -12.02
CA ILE A 275 7.98 -12.39 -10.77
C ILE A 275 8.17 -13.90 -11.03
N LEU A 276 7.64 -14.43 -12.14
CA LEU A 276 7.71 -15.85 -12.44
C LEU A 276 8.98 -16.27 -13.19
N LYS A 277 9.86 -15.34 -13.57
CA LYS A 277 11.17 -15.67 -14.16
C LYS A 277 12.06 -16.34 -13.12
N ASP A 278 12.72 -17.44 -13.46
CA ASP A 278 13.49 -18.23 -12.49
C ASP A 278 14.74 -17.51 -11.96
N ASP A 279 15.27 -16.54 -12.71
CA ASP A 279 16.49 -15.80 -12.40
C ASP A 279 16.23 -14.47 -11.65
N ASN A 280 14.97 -14.13 -11.32
CA ASN A 280 14.70 -12.91 -10.58
C ASN A 280 15.14 -13.02 -9.11
N GLN A 281 15.67 -11.92 -8.57
CA GLN A 281 16.09 -11.79 -7.18
C GLN A 281 15.16 -10.88 -6.36
N PHE A 282 13.93 -10.67 -6.82
CA PHE A 282 13.01 -9.73 -6.21
C PHE A 282 12.75 -10.02 -4.74
N THR A 283 12.76 -8.95 -3.95
CA THR A 283 12.30 -8.89 -2.56
C THR A 283 11.10 -7.96 -2.51
N MET A 284 9.92 -8.49 -2.17
CA MET A 284 8.68 -7.72 -2.17
C MET A 284 7.58 -8.27 -1.26
N ILE A 285 6.71 -7.37 -0.84
CA ILE A 285 5.40 -7.66 -0.23
C ILE A 285 4.34 -7.31 -1.28
N LEU A 286 3.67 -8.32 -1.82
CA LEU A 286 2.59 -8.17 -2.77
C LEU A 286 1.25 -8.15 -2.03
N VAL A 287 0.58 -7.00 -2.03
CA VAL A 287 -0.78 -6.86 -1.48
C VAL A 287 -1.79 -6.91 -2.62
N ILE A 288 -2.70 -7.87 -2.58
CA ILE A 288 -3.79 -8.03 -3.57
C ILE A 288 -5.13 -7.90 -2.87
N ASP A 289 -5.81 -6.79 -3.14
CA ASP A 289 -7.17 -6.55 -2.66
C ASP A 289 -8.22 -7.25 -3.52
N GLU A 290 -9.44 -7.39 -2.99
CA GLU A 290 -10.56 -8.05 -3.66
C GLU A 290 -10.18 -9.41 -4.27
N CYS A 291 -9.41 -10.21 -3.53
CA CYS A 291 -8.84 -11.46 -3.99
C CYS A 291 -9.74 -12.64 -3.59
N ASP A 292 -10.61 -13.06 -4.51
CA ASP A 292 -11.49 -14.20 -4.31
C ASP A 292 -10.71 -15.53 -4.09
N PRO A 293 -11.36 -16.59 -3.56
CA PRO A 293 -10.69 -17.86 -3.26
C PRO A 293 -10.01 -18.54 -4.45
N ASP A 294 -10.56 -18.40 -5.66
CA ASP A 294 -10.00 -19.02 -6.88
C ASP A 294 -8.75 -18.26 -7.32
N SER A 295 -8.83 -16.92 -7.35
CA SER A 295 -7.69 -16.03 -7.59
C SER A 295 -6.56 -16.28 -6.59
N ARG A 296 -6.89 -16.35 -5.30
CA ARG A 296 -5.95 -16.63 -4.23
C ARG A 296 -5.21 -17.95 -4.49
N SER A 297 -5.96 -19.03 -4.76
CA SER A 297 -5.40 -20.36 -5.03
C SER A 297 -4.47 -20.35 -6.25
N TYR A 298 -4.91 -19.73 -7.35
CA TYR A 298 -4.14 -19.62 -8.58
C TYR A 298 -2.82 -18.86 -8.37
N ILE A 299 -2.87 -17.71 -7.70
CA ILE A 299 -1.71 -16.86 -7.45
C ILE A 299 -0.75 -17.56 -6.49
N TRP A 300 -1.25 -18.08 -5.36
CA TRP A 300 -0.41 -18.71 -4.35
C TRP A 300 0.32 -19.94 -4.89
N ASN A 301 -0.35 -20.79 -5.68
CA ASN A 301 0.27 -21.97 -6.29
C ASN A 301 1.48 -21.63 -7.18
N LYS A 302 1.51 -20.43 -7.75
CA LYS A 302 2.63 -19.97 -8.59
C LYS A 302 3.75 -19.29 -7.81
N LEU A 303 3.46 -18.75 -6.62
CA LEU A 303 4.41 -17.98 -5.81
C LEU A 303 5.03 -18.78 -4.66
N LYS A 304 4.33 -19.80 -4.12
CA LYS A 304 4.74 -20.53 -2.91
C LYS A 304 6.12 -21.21 -2.95
N TYR A 305 6.64 -21.48 -4.14
CA TYR A 305 7.97 -22.09 -4.33
C TYR A 305 9.07 -21.08 -4.71
N ARG A 306 8.78 -19.78 -4.65
CA ARG A 306 9.76 -18.72 -4.99
C ARG A 306 10.63 -18.30 -3.80
N GLY A 307 10.52 -19.01 -2.68
CA GLY A 307 11.28 -18.77 -1.45
C GLY A 307 10.78 -17.56 -0.65
N PRO A 308 11.50 -17.18 0.41
CA PRO A 308 11.05 -16.17 1.39
C PRO A 308 11.05 -14.72 0.85
N ARG A 309 11.52 -14.52 -0.38
CA ARG A 309 11.71 -13.19 -0.96
C ARG A 309 10.39 -12.55 -1.42
N ILE A 310 9.35 -13.35 -1.65
CA ILE A 310 8.04 -12.88 -2.08
C ILE A 310 7.03 -13.22 -0.99
N LYS A 311 6.45 -12.17 -0.42
CA LYS A 311 5.44 -12.27 0.64
C LYS A 311 4.10 -11.82 0.06
N LEU A 312 3.09 -12.68 0.14
CA LEU A 312 1.78 -12.42 -0.42
C LEU A 312 0.80 -12.05 0.71
N VAL A 313 0.12 -10.92 0.57
CA VAL A 313 -1.01 -10.53 1.40
C VAL A 313 -2.24 -10.46 0.50
N THR A 314 -3.27 -11.27 0.77
CA THR A 314 -4.54 -11.21 0.03
C THR A 314 -5.66 -10.77 0.93
N ILE A 315 -6.52 -9.88 0.45
CA ILE A 315 -7.65 -9.32 1.20
C ILE A 315 -8.96 -9.81 0.58
N TYR A 316 -9.90 -10.25 1.43
CA TYR A 316 -11.25 -10.62 1.01
C TYR A 316 -12.28 -10.44 2.13
N ASN A 317 -13.55 -10.63 1.84
CA ASN A 317 -14.61 -10.46 2.84
C ASN A 317 -14.84 -11.71 3.69
N ASP A 318 -14.97 -12.85 3.02
CA ASP A 318 -15.36 -14.10 3.64
C ASP A 318 -14.15 -14.94 4.05
N TYR A 319 -14.33 -15.73 5.10
CA TYR A 319 -13.38 -16.76 5.48
C TYR A 319 -13.49 -17.93 4.49
N ASP A 320 -12.42 -18.21 3.77
CA ASP A 320 -12.29 -19.33 2.84
C ASP A 320 -11.19 -20.29 3.32
N ALA A 321 -11.55 -21.24 4.18
CA ALA A 321 -10.61 -22.21 4.71
C ALA A 321 -10.00 -23.07 3.58
N THR A 322 -8.67 -23.10 3.50
CA THR A 322 -7.95 -23.99 2.60
C THR A 322 -6.85 -24.77 3.28
N SER A 323 -6.55 -25.96 2.74
CA SER A 323 -5.38 -26.72 3.12
C SER A 323 -4.08 -26.00 2.72
N GLY A 324 -3.10 -26.00 3.63
CA GLY A 324 -1.78 -25.40 3.44
C GLY A 324 -1.42 -24.33 4.47
N ASP A 325 -0.17 -23.88 4.43
CA ASP A 325 0.40 -22.90 5.36
C ASP A 325 0.00 -21.46 4.98
N VAL A 326 -1.27 -21.12 5.21
CA VAL A 326 -1.80 -19.75 5.04
C VAL A 326 -2.05 -19.15 6.43
N ASN A 327 -1.48 -17.98 6.70
CA ASN A 327 -1.72 -17.26 7.94
C ASN A 327 -2.99 -16.40 7.81
N TYR A 328 -4.07 -16.78 8.49
CA TYR A 328 -5.34 -16.04 8.44
C TYR A 328 -5.39 -14.98 9.52
N LEU A 329 -5.55 -13.72 9.11
CA LEU A 329 -5.76 -12.60 10.02
C LEU A 329 -7.18 -12.04 9.84
N LYS A 330 -8.01 -12.23 10.87
CA LYS A 330 -9.34 -11.63 10.91
C LYS A 330 -9.21 -10.16 11.30
N THR A 331 -9.81 -9.27 10.52
CA THR A 331 -9.87 -7.86 10.87
C THR A 331 -10.84 -7.64 12.03
N PRO A 332 -10.39 -7.09 13.17
CA PRO A 332 -11.27 -6.83 14.30
C PRO A 332 -12.13 -5.57 14.06
N PRO A 333 -13.39 -5.56 14.55
CA PRO A 333 -14.20 -4.34 14.58
C PRO A 333 -13.58 -3.29 15.51
N LEU A 334 -13.87 -2.02 15.27
CA LEU A 334 -13.55 -0.97 16.22
C LEU A 334 -14.47 -1.05 17.45
N GLU A 335 -13.90 -0.75 18.61
CA GLU A 335 -14.67 -0.53 19.83
C GLU A 335 -15.46 0.79 19.72
N LYS A 336 -16.53 0.92 20.52
CA LYS A 336 -17.47 2.04 20.43
C LYS A 336 -16.78 3.40 20.58
N GLU A 337 -15.82 3.48 21.48
CA GLU A 337 -15.04 4.68 21.81
C GLU A 337 -14.29 5.18 20.57
N HIS A 338 -13.62 4.28 19.85
CA HIS A 338 -12.88 4.58 18.63
C HIS A 338 -13.80 4.92 17.45
N VAL A 339 -14.98 4.30 17.37
CA VAL A 339 -16.02 4.70 16.42
C VAL A 339 -16.51 6.13 16.71
N SER A 340 -16.70 6.46 17.99
CA SER A 340 -17.09 7.81 18.43
C SER A 340 -16.02 8.83 18.06
N GLU A 341 -14.74 8.54 18.26
CA GLU A 341 -13.63 9.42 17.84
C GLU A 341 -13.69 9.76 16.33
N ILE A 342 -14.01 8.77 15.47
CA ILE A 342 -14.19 9.03 14.03
C ILE A 342 -15.33 10.03 13.79
N ILE A 343 -16.45 9.88 14.48
CA ILE A 343 -17.61 10.78 14.33
C ILE A 343 -17.27 12.19 14.85
N GLN A 344 -16.57 12.28 15.99
CA GLN A 344 -16.09 13.54 16.56
C GLN A 344 -15.16 14.31 15.60
N GLY A 345 -14.37 13.60 14.79
CA GLY A 345 -13.53 14.19 13.74
C GLY A 345 -14.31 15.02 12.70
N TYR A 346 -15.64 14.89 12.64
CA TYR A 346 -16.52 15.74 11.81
C TYR A 346 -17.02 17.01 12.51
N GLY A 347 -16.54 17.29 13.73
CA GLY A 347 -16.98 18.43 14.56
C GLY A 347 -18.22 18.12 15.40
N ILE A 348 -18.52 16.84 15.63
CA ILE A 348 -19.68 16.40 16.39
C ILE A 348 -19.30 16.29 17.89
N PRO A 349 -20.09 16.84 18.83
CA PRO A 349 -19.83 16.71 20.25
C PRO A 349 -19.77 15.24 20.72
N ASN A 350 -18.95 14.94 21.73
CA ASN A 350 -18.71 13.58 22.20
C ASN A 350 -19.99 12.85 22.67
N ASP A 351 -20.87 13.51 23.43
CA ASP A 351 -22.14 12.95 23.89
C ASP A 351 -23.04 12.52 22.71
N GLN A 352 -23.02 13.30 21.62
CA GLN A 352 -23.73 12.96 20.40
C GLN A 352 -23.01 11.85 19.64
N ALA A 353 -21.69 11.94 19.46
CA ALA A 353 -20.92 10.93 18.76
C ALA A 353 -21.07 9.53 19.40
N ASP A 354 -21.05 9.44 20.74
CA ASP A 354 -21.23 8.19 21.48
C ASP A 354 -22.61 7.57 21.23
N ARG A 355 -23.65 8.41 21.14
CA ARG A 355 -25.02 7.98 20.84
C ARG A 355 -25.12 7.34 19.45
N TRP A 356 -24.42 7.91 18.47
CA TRP A 356 -24.42 7.43 17.08
C TRP A 356 -23.46 6.25 16.85
N ALA A 357 -22.40 6.13 17.63
CA ALA A 357 -21.42 5.07 17.54
C ALA A 357 -22.03 3.67 17.76
N GLU A 358 -23.05 3.56 18.61
CA GLU A 358 -23.75 2.29 18.89
C GLU A 358 -24.33 1.63 17.64
N PHE A 359 -24.76 2.43 16.67
CA PHE A 359 -25.40 1.98 15.44
C PHE A 359 -24.40 1.63 14.33
N CYS A 360 -23.11 1.87 14.55
CA CYS A 360 -22.07 1.63 13.55
C CYS A 360 -21.56 0.19 13.53
N GLY A 361 -21.86 -0.62 14.56
CA GLY A 361 -21.43 -2.02 14.65
C GLY A 361 -19.91 -2.20 14.54
N GLY A 362 -19.13 -1.23 15.02
CA GLY A 362 -17.67 -1.23 14.92
C GLY A 362 -17.10 -0.95 13.52
N SER A 363 -17.92 -0.54 12.54
CA SER A 363 -17.45 -0.22 11.18
C SER A 363 -16.99 1.24 11.06
N PRO A 364 -15.70 1.48 10.73
CA PRO A 364 -15.20 2.82 10.44
C PRO A 364 -15.93 3.48 9.26
N ARG A 365 -16.31 2.68 8.23
CA ARG A 365 -17.01 3.21 7.06
C ARG A 365 -18.38 3.76 7.46
N VAL A 366 -19.13 3.05 8.31
CA VAL A 366 -20.42 3.54 8.82
C VAL A 366 -20.22 4.80 9.66
N ALA A 367 -19.22 4.82 10.53
CA ALA A 367 -18.89 5.98 11.36
C ALA A 367 -18.64 7.24 10.52
N HIS A 368 -17.87 7.14 9.44
CA HIS A 368 -17.65 8.25 8.51
C HIS A 368 -18.92 8.68 7.77
N VAL A 369 -19.79 7.74 7.39
CA VAL A 369 -21.10 8.07 6.78
C VAL A 369 -21.93 8.87 7.77
N PHE A 370 -21.98 8.45 9.03
CA PHE A 370 -22.76 9.10 10.07
C PHE A 370 -22.19 10.49 10.41
N GLY A 371 -20.88 10.58 10.64
CA GLY A 371 -20.20 11.85 10.90
C GLY A 371 -20.39 12.87 9.77
N GLN A 372 -20.25 12.45 8.52
CA GLN A 372 -20.50 13.33 7.38
C GLN A 372 -21.98 13.74 7.30
N ASN A 373 -22.91 12.83 7.59
CA ASN A 373 -24.34 13.10 7.55
C ASN A 373 -24.76 14.13 8.61
N LEU A 374 -24.31 13.95 9.84
CA LEU A 374 -24.59 14.85 10.96
C LEU A 374 -23.96 16.23 10.76
N LYS A 375 -22.74 16.27 10.22
CA LYS A 375 -22.09 17.55 9.86
C LYS A 375 -22.89 18.34 8.84
N SER A 376 -23.46 17.65 7.85
CA SER A 376 -24.29 18.28 6.81
C SER A 376 -25.71 18.60 7.27
N ASN A 377 -26.19 17.99 8.36
CA ASN A 377 -27.56 18.14 8.88
C ASN A 377 -27.54 18.29 10.42
N PRO A 378 -27.06 19.42 10.97
CA PRO A 378 -26.85 19.56 12.41
C PRO A 378 -28.13 19.43 13.27
N GLU A 379 -29.30 19.69 12.69
CA GLU A 379 -30.61 19.55 13.34
C GLU A 379 -30.93 18.11 13.77
N ASP A 380 -30.24 17.13 13.17
CA ASP A 380 -30.41 15.72 13.47
C ASP A 380 -29.72 15.27 14.75
N LEU A 381 -28.78 16.07 15.27
CA LEU A 381 -28.16 15.81 16.57
C LEU A 381 -29.21 15.74 17.69
N LEU A 382 -30.30 16.51 17.57
CA LEU A 382 -31.36 16.56 18.58
C LEU A 382 -32.39 15.43 18.43
N LYS A 383 -32.36 14.66 17.35
CA LYS A 383 -33.36 13.61 17.08
C LYS A 383 -32.85 12.23 17.53
N PRO A 384 -33.75 11.29 17.82
CA PRO A 384 -33.38 9.88 18.02
C PRO A 384 -32.72 9.26 16.79
N PRO A 385 -31.54 8.59 16.90
CA PRO A 385 -30.84 8.00 15.77
C PRO A 385 -31.67 7.01 14.95
N ASP A 386 -32.54 6.25 15.62
CA ASP A 386 -33.48 5.30 15.05
C ASP A 386 -34.59 5.97 14.21
N THR A 387 -34.83 7.27 14.42
CA THR A 387 -35.83 8.04 13.64
C THR A 387 -35.24 8.72 12.41
N ILE A 388 -33.92 8.75 12.27
CA ILE A 388 -33.24 9.42 11.15
C ILE A 388 -32.83 8.40 10.11
N ASN A 389 -33.29 8.63 8.87
CA ASN A 389 -32.92 7.77 7.76
C ASN A 389 -31.57 8.18 7.16
N VAL A 390 -30.49 7.93 7.90
CA VAL A 390 -29.10 8.21 7.44
C VAL A 390 -28.79 7.44 6.16
N TRP A 391 -29.29 6.22 6.04
CA TRP A 391 -29.11 5.35 4.87
C TRP A 391 -29.77 5.92 3.63
N GLU A 392 -30.95 6.52 3.76
CA GLU A 392 -31.63 7.17 2.66
C GLU A 392 -30.78 8.29 2.06
N ARG A 393 -30.21 9.14 2.90
CA ARG A 393 -29.31 10.22 2.44
C ARG A 393 -28.04 9.67 1.80
N TYR A 394 -27.54 8.52 2.25
CA TYR A 394 -26.42 7.84 1.63
C TYR A 394 -26.77 7.30 0.22
N ILE A 395 -28.00 6.83 0.02
CA ILE A 395 -28.50 6.37 -1.30
C ILE A 395 -28.78 7.54 -2.24
N VAL A 396 -29.42 8.60 -1.74
CA VAL A 396 -29.72 9.84 -2.47
C VAL A 396 -28.42 10.53 -2.89
N GLY A 397 -27.50 10.73 -1.94
CA GLY A 397 -26.29 11.52 -2.14
C GLY A 397 -26.63 13.00 -2.38
N GLY A 398 -26.13 13.57 -3.48
CA GLY A 398 -26.42 14.95 -3.87
C GLY A 398 -27.59 15.12 -4.86
N ASP A 399 -28.31 14.04 -5.19
CA ASP A 399 -29.41 14.06 -6.15
C ASP A 399 -30.73 14.52 -5.49
N ASP A 400 -31.74 14.87 -6.30
CA ASP A 400 -33.10 15.11 -5.79
C ASP A 400 -33.71 13.80 -5.25
N PRO A 401 -34.08 13.73 -3.95
CA PRO A 401 -34.68 12.54 -3.33
C PRO A 401 -35.94 12.01 -4.04
N ASN A 402 -36.65 12.90 -4.74
CA ASN A 402 -37.91 12.60 -5.43
C ASN A 402 -37.74 12.39 -6.94
N SER A 403 -36.50 12.40 -7.45
CA SER A 403 -36.23 12.10 -8.86
C SER A 403 -36.48 10.62 -9.19
N ASP A 404 -36.85 10.35 -10.44
CA ASP A 404 -36.96 8.98 -10.96
C ASP A 404 -35.65 8.20 -10.82
N GLN A 405 -34.51 8.86 -11.01
CA GLN A 405 -33.20 8.24 -10.87
C GLN A 405 -32.98 7.67 -9.46
N VAL A 406 -33.32 8.43 -8.42
CA VAL A 406 -33.16 7.97 -7.04
C VAL A 406 -34.18 6.89 -6.70
N ARG A 407 -35.44 7.02 -7.15
CA ARG A 407 -36.45 5.95 -6.99
C ARG A 407 -35.99 4.62 -7.59
N GLN A 408 -35.54 4.63 -8.84
CA GLN A 408 -35.04 3.45 -9.53
C GLN A 408 -33.78 2.88 -8.84
N ARG A 409 -32.89 3.74 -8.37
CA ARG A 409 -31.70 3.34 -7.60
C ARG A 409 -32.10 2.59 -6.31
N ARG A 410 -33.06 3.11 -5.55
CA ARG A 410 -33.58 2.45 -4.33
C ARG A 410 -34.14 1.08 -4.66
N LEU A 411 -34.97 0.99 -5.70
CA LEU A 411 -35.58 -0.26 -6.12
C LEU A 411 -34.53 -1.31 -6.47
N VAL A 412 -33.55 -0.94 -7.29
CA VAL A 412 -32.41 -1.81 -7.64
C VAL A 412 -31.66 -2.26 -6.38
N LEU A 413 -31.33 -1.33 -5.48
CA LEU A 413 -30.61 -1.62 -4.24
C LEU A 413 -31.35 -2.60 -3.33
N GLN A 414 -32.66 -2.44 -3.17
CA GLN A 414 -33.50 -3.33 -2.38
C GLN A 414 -33.52 -4.76 -2.96
N HIS A 415 -33.63 -4.90 -4.29
CA HIS A 415 -33.63 -6.20 -4.96
C HIS A 415 -32.26 -6.90 -4.89
N VAL A 416 -31.16 -6.17 -5.12
CA VAL A 416 -29.82 -6.78 -4.99
C VAL A 416 -29.47 -7.10 -3.53
N ALA A 417 -30.07 -6.40 -2.56
CA ALA A 417 -29.87 -6.66 -1.13
C ALA A 417 -30.43 -8.01 -0.66
N LEU A 418 -31.28 -8.66 -1.45
CA LEU A 418 -31.75 -10.03 -1.18
C LEU A 418 -30.62 -11.07 -1.25
N PHE A 419 -29.52 -10.73 -1.90
CA PHE A 419 -28.38 -11.61 -2.08
C PHE A 419 -27.20 -11.09 -1.26
N LYS A 420 -26.51 -11.98 -0.54
CA LYS A 420 -25.27 -11.62 0.18
C LYS A 420 -24.24 -10.98 -0.77
N ARG A 421 -24.19 -11.51 -2.00
CA ARG A 421 -23.38 -11.05 -3.12
C ARG A 421 -23.96 -11.63 -4.41
N PHE A 422 -23.64 -11.04 -5.56
CA PHE A 422 -24.13 -11.52 -6.86
C PHE A 422 -23.10 -11.30 -7.97
N GLY A 423 -23.06 -12.20 -8.95
CA GLY A 423 -22.18 -12.16 -10.09
C GLY A 423 -22.46 -10.99 -11.03
N PHE A 424 -21.46 -10.16 -11.29
CA PHE A 424 -21.50 -9.02 -12.22
C PHE A 424 -20.35 -9.11 -13.22
N GLY A 425 -20.53 -9.94 -14.24
CA GLY A 425 -19.53 -10.18 -15.29
C GLY A 425 -19.42 -11.65 -15.65
N ARG A 426 -18.57 -11.98 -16.63
CA ARG A 426 -18.30 -13.39 -16.94
C ARG A 426 -17.42 -14.01 -15.83
N PRO A 427 -17.67 -15.26 -15.42
CA PRO A 427 -18.67 -16.20 -15.95
C PRO A 427 -20.10 -16.05 -15.37
N PHE A 428 -20.27 -15.31 -14.27
CA PHE A 428 -21.52 -15.25 -13.49
C PHE A 428 -22.59 -14.27 -14.00
N ILE A 429 -22.62 -13.97 -15.31
CA ILE A 429 -23.51 -12.95 -15.87
C ILE A 429 -24.99 -13.34 -15.79
N SER A 430 -25.27 -14.64 -15.70
CA SER A 430 -26.63 -15.17 -15.52
C SER A 430 -27.25 -14.72 -14.20
N GLU A 431 -26.46 -14.54 -13.14
CA GLU A 431 -26.93 -14.10 -11.84
C GLU A 431 -27.50 -12.68 -11.91
N VAL A 432 -26.70 -11.71 -12.38
CA VAL A 432 -27.19 -10.33 -12.49
C VAL A 432 -28.32 -10.19 -13.51
N ARG A 433 -28.36 -11.00 -14.57
CA ARG A 433 -29.51 -11.00 -15.50
C ARG A 433 -30.79 -11.42 -14.80
N ALA A 434 -30.75 -12.52 -14.05
CA ALA A 434 -31.92 -12.97 -13.30
C ALA A 434 -32.41 -11.92 -12.28
N ILE A 435 -31.49 -11.19 -11.63
CA ILE A 435 -31.84 -10.08 -10.74
C ILE A 435 -32.47 -8.92 -11.52
N ALA A 436 -31.89 -8.55 -12.67
CA ALA A 436 -32.42 -7.49 -13.50
C ALA A 436 -33.83 -7.80 -14.02
N ASP A 437 -34.11 -9.05 -14.38
CA ASP A 437 -35.44 -9.50 -14.81
C ASP A 437 -36.47 -9.33 -13.67
N LYS A 438 -36.09 -9.61 -12.41
CA LYS A 438 -36.95 -9.37 -11.24
C LYS A 438 -37.18 -7.88 -10.99
N VAL A 439 -36.17 -7.04 -11.19
CA VAL A 439 -36.31 -5.59 -11.07
C VAL A 439 -37.21 -5.02 -12.18
N GLU A 440 -37.06 -5.49 -13.41
CA GLU A 440 -37.88 -5.06 -14.55
C GLU A 440 -39.36 -5.47 -14.37
N GLN A 441 -39.63 -6.61 -13.72
CA GLN A 441 -40.99 -7.00 -13.32
C GLN A 441 -41.60 -6.03 -12.29
N ALA A 442 -40.79 -5.48 -11.38
CA ALA A 442 -41.23 -4.52 -10.38
C ALA A 442 -41.37 -3.09 -10.95
N ASP A 443 -40.51 -2.71 -11.89
CA ASP A 443 -40.58 -1.44 -12.62
C ASP A 443 -40.14 -1.64 -14.09
N PRO A 444 -41.10 -1.72 -15.03
CA PRO A 444 -40.81 -1.92 -16.46
C PRO A 444 -39.98 -0.81 -17.11
N GLN A 445 -39.79 0.34 -16.45
CA GLN A 445 -38.90 1.38 -16.95
C GLN A 445 -37.42 1.04 -16.73
N ILE A 446 -37.11 0.14 -15.79
CA ILE A 446 -35.75 -0.33 -15.51
C ILE A 446 -35.39 -1.49 -16.43
N THR A 447 -35.28 -1.19 -17.71
CA THR A 447 -34.74 -2.12 -18.72
C THR A 447 -33.33 -2.57 -18.35
N TRP A 448 -32.85 -3.67 -18.95
CA TRP A 448 -31.47 -4.14 -18.77
C TRP A 448 -30.41 -3.03 -18.92
N ALA A 449 -30.53 -2.17 -19.93
CA ALA A 449 -29.59 -1.06 -20.14
C ALA A 449 -29.60 -0.09 -18.96
N ARG A 450 -30.80 0.29 -18.50
CA ARG A 450 -30.97 1.18 -17.35
C ARG A 450 -30.45 0.57 -16.06
N PHE A 451 -30.71 -0.72 -15.83
CA PHE A 451 -30.16 -1.47 -14.70
C PHE A 451 -28.62 -1.42 -14.70
N GLN A 452 -27.97 -1.63 -15.85
CA GLN A 452 -26.51 -1.56 -15.96
C GLN A 452 -25.94 -0.17 -15.63
N GLU A 453 -26.62 0.90 -16.05
CA GLU A 453 -26.27 2.28 -15.68
C GLU A 453 -26.35 2.50 -14.17
N ILE A 454 -27.43 2.03 -13.53
CA ILE A 454 -27.63 2.14 -12.09
C ILE A 454 -26.54 1.37 -11.33
N ILE A 455 -26.22 0.13 -11.73
CA ILE A 455 -25.13 -0.63 -11.09
C ILE A 455 -23.79 0.10 -11.25
N ARG A 456 -23.51 0.70 -12.42
CA ARG A 456 -22.28 1.47 -12.63
C ARG A 456 -22.21 2.70 -11.71
N ASP A 457 -23.30 3.45 -11.59
CA ASP A 457 -23.41 4.59 -10.67
C ASP A 457 -23.19 4.14 -9.22
N LEU A 458 -23.86 3.08 -8.78
CA LEU A 458 -23.70 2.51 -7.43
C LEU A 458 -22.26 2.06 -7.12
N ARG A 459 -21.54 1.53 -8.12
CA ARG A 459 -20.11 1.20 -7.99
C ARG A 459 -19.24 2.44 -7.88
N SER A 460 -19.53 3.48 -8.66
CA SER A 460 -18.81 4.76 -8.60
C SER A 460 -18.97 5.44 -7.23
N ARG A 461 -20.17 5.31 -6.64
CA ARG A 461 -20.51 5.77 -5.29
C ARG A 461 -19.97 4.87 -4.18
N LYS A 462 -19.27 3.78 -4.53
CA LYS A 462 -18.71 2.80 -3.59
C LYS A 462 -19.77 2.11 -2.71
N ILE A 463 -21.05 2.14 -3.10
CA ILE A 463 -22.15 1.41 -2.44
C ILE A 463 -22.09 -0.07 -2.82
N LEU A 464 -21.80 -0.36 -4.09
CA LEU A 464 -21.48 -1.70 -4.58
C LEU A 464 -19.97 -1.84 -4.78
N GLN A 465 -19.38 -2.91 -4.24
CA GLN A 465 -17.95 -3.22 -4.36
C GLN A 465 -17.72 -4.65 -4.81
N GLY A 466 -16.50 -4.94 -5.24
CA GLY A 466 -16.10 -6.19 -5.87
C GLY A 466 -15.85 -6.08 -7.37
N GLU A 467 -15.21 -7.12 -7.91
CA GLU A 467 -14.78 -7.20 -9.32
C GLU A 467 -15.80 -7.97 -10.17
N TYR A 468 -15.81 -9.31 -10.06
CA TYR A 468 -16.75 -10.20 -10.77
C TYR A 468 -17.98 -10.56 -9.95
N THR A 469 -17.92 -10.33 -8.65
CA THR A 469 -19.03 -10.56 -7.72
C THR A 469 -19.19 -9.30 -6.90
N LEU A 470 -20.37 -8.68 -6.97
CA LEU A 470 -20.68 -7.46 -6.26
C LEU A 470 -21.38 -7.74 -4.94
N TYR A 471 -21.15 -6.86 -3.98
CA TYR A 471 -21.80 -6.86 -2.67
C TYR A 471 -22.04 -5.42 -2.20
N ILE A 472 -23.00 -5.25 -1.29
CA ILE A 472 -23.32 -3.94 -0.72
C ILE A 472 -22.35 -3.62 0.42
N THR A 473 -21.89 -2.37 0.49
CA THR A 473 -21.07 -1.86 1.58
C THR A 473 -21.56 -0.50 2.06
N PRO A 474 -21.56 -0.24 3.38
CA PRO A 474 -21.23 -1.17 4.47
C PRO A 474 -22.31 -2.23 4.72
N LYS A 475 -21.99 -3.28 5.51
CA LYS A 475 -22.94 -4.35 5.84
C LYS A 475 -24.25 -3.85 6.47
N ALA A 476 -24.19 -2.78 7.28
CA ALA A 476 -25.37 -2.17 7.89
C ALA A 476 -26.37 -1.63 6.85
N LEU A 477 -25.89 -1.06 5.74
CA LEU A 477 -26.74 -0.63 4.63
C LEU A 477 -27.41 -1.83 3.95
N HIS A 478 -26.68 -2.92 3.78
CA HIS A 478 -27.22 -4.15 3.21
C HIS A 478 -28.40 -4.66 4.04
N ILE A 479 -28.21 -4.78 5.35
CA ILE A 479 -29.27 -5.23 6.27
C ILE A 479 -30.49 -4.30 6.19
N LYS A 480 -30.26 -2.98 6.18
CA LYS A 480 -31.35 -1.99 6.06
C LYS A 480 -32.14 -2.18 4.76
N LEU A 481 -31.47 -2.27 3.62
CA LEU A 481 -32.09 -2.44 2.30
C LEU A 481 -32.85 -3.76 2.18
N TRP A 482 -32.31 -4.82 2.77
CA TRP A 482 -32.96 -6.13 2.85
C TRP A 482 -34.26 -6.04 3.66
N SER A 483 -34.23 -5.41 4.83
CA SER A 483 -35.45 -5.17 5.64
C SER A 483 -36.47 -4.30 4.91
N ASP A 484 -36.02 -3.26 4.20
CA ASP A 484 -36.92 -2.37 3.44
C ASP A 484 -37.61 -3.10 2.30
N TRP A 485 -36.93 -4.04 1.63
CA TRP A 485 -37.56 -4.88 0.62
C TRP A 485 -38.68 -5.73 1.24
N TRP A 486 -38.42 -6.42 2.36
CA TRP A 486 -39.45 -7.24 3.03
C TRP A 486 -40.63 -6.43 3.56
N ASN A 487 -40.38 -5.24 4.10
CA ASN A 487 -41.46 -4.37 4.56
C ASN A 487 -42.34 -3.85 3.40
N THR A 488 -41.78 -3.73 2.20
CA THR A 488 -42.50 -3.17 1.04
C THR A 488 -43.18 -4.25 0.21
N TYR A 489 -42.50 -5.39 -0.01
CA TYR A 489 -42.93 -6.43 -0.95
C TYR A 489 -43.26 -7.76 -0.26
N GLY A 490 -42.84 -7.96 0.99
CA GLY A 490 -42.86 -9.26 1.66
C GLY A 490 -44.25 -9.87 1.84
N GLU A 491 -45.28 -9.07 2.10
CA GLU A 491 -46.64 -9.57 2.31
C GLU A 491 -47.27 -10.18 1.04
N GLY A 492 -46.82 -9.76 -0.14
CA GLY A 492 -47.38 -10.17 -1.44
C GLY A 492 -46.51 -11.13 -2.24
N VAL A 493 -45.36 -11.57 -1.70
CA VAL A 493 -44.40 -12.39 -2.43
C VAL A 493 -44.61 -13.87 -2.13
N GLU A 494 -44.92 -14.66 -3.16
CA GLU A 494 -44.76 -16.10 -3.11
C GLU A 494 -43.27 -16.46 -3.32
N PHE A 495 -42.61 -16.93 -2.27
CA PHE A 495 -41.17 -17.20 -2.31
C PHE A 495 -40.77 -18.22 -3.38
N GLU A 496 -41.60 -19.25 -3.59
CA GLU A 496 -41.38 -20.26 -4.63
C GLU A 496 -41.38 -19.66 -6.04
N GLU A 497 -42.27 -18.70 -6.29
CA GLU A 497 -42.34 -17.96 -7.56
C GLU A 497 -41.18 -16.96 -7.69
N PHE A 498 -40.79 -16.30 -6.60
CA PHE A 498 -39.63 -15.41 -6.59
C PHE A 498 -38.33 -16.15 -6.95
N VAL A 499 -38.11 -17.33 -6.36
CA VAL A 499 -36.91 -18.14 -6.60
C VAL A 499 -36.88 -18.72 -8.01
N LYS A 500 -38.04 -18.88 -8.66
CA LYS A 500 -38.14 -19.33 -10.05
C LYS A 500 -37.40 -18.36 -10.98
N GLY A 501 -36.44 -18.90 -11.74
CA GLY A 501 -35.58 -18.15 -12.64
C GLY A 501 -34.24 -17.69 -12.04
N LEU A 502 -34.04 -17.80 -10.73
CA LEU A 502 -32.74 -17.53 -10.10
C LEU A 502 -31.79 -18.73 -10.29
N PRO A 503 -30.52 -18.53 -10.70
CA PRO A 503 -29.49 -19.58 -10.68
C PRO A 503 -29.28 -20.16 -9.29
N ASP A 504 -28.90 -21.44 -9.20
CA ASP A 504 -28.70 -22.12 -7.92
C ASP A 504 -27.64 -21.43 -7.04
N SER A 505 -26.63 -20.81 -7.66
CA SER A 505 -25.59 -20.05 -6.95
C SER A 505 -26.11 -18.82 -6.17
N LEU A 506 -27.30 -18.31 -6.50
CA LEU A 506 -27.96 -17.22 -5.77
C LEU A 506 -28.94 -17.70 -4.69
N ARG A 507 -29.20 -19.01 -4.59
CA ARG A 507 -30.21 -19.57 -3.66
C ARG A 507 -29.64 -19.93 -2.28
N HIS A 508 -28.40 -19.53 -1.99
CA HIS A 508 -27.64 -19.91 -0.80
C HIS A 508 -27.30 -18.73 0.11
#